data_AF-A0A1Y1V856-F1
#
_entry.id   AF-A0A1Y1V856-F1
#
_cell.length_a   1.000
_cell.length_b   1.000
_cell.length_c   1.000
_cell.angle_alpha   90.00
_cell.angle_beta   90.00
_cell.angle_gamma   90.00
#
_symmetry.space_group_name_H-M   'P 1'
#
loop_
_entity.id
_entity.type
_entity.pdbx_description
1 polymer ?
#
loop_
_entity_poly.entity_id
_entity_poly.type
_entity_poly.pdbx_seq_one_letter_code
_entity_poly.pdbx_strand_id
1 'polypeptide(L)'
;MKFSALIGTLFATGALASSCHPYYNCCNNCDVYYTDNEGKWGVQNNDWCFIDNNRCGGNNNSGYCKFESLGYRCCNGCDVVYTDSDGNWGVENGNWCGIRDNCNNNNNNNNNNYRTTTTTRRTTTTTRVSVPTSDNFFDNTLYSNFKFQAEVQSSINKLSGSLAEKAKKVKYVPTAAWLAWEGAPAEVPQYLDEAGSNTVVFVLYMIPTRDCNANASAGGSSNIEKYKGYVDKIYNTINQYPNSRIVMILEPDTIGNLVTANNDNCRNVQNMHKQALSYAISKFGTQSNVRVYLDAAHGAWLSSHADKTAQVIKEILNNAGNGKLRGISTNVSNYQTVNDEYNYHMRLNSALENLGVRGMKFIVDTSRNGANISGAFNASGTWCNFKGAGLGARPQGSPDPSKPLLDAYMWIKTPGEADGSSSGSRADPVCARYDSLQGAPDAGSWFHDYFVMLVQNANPAF
;
A
#
# COMPACT_ATOMS: atom_id res chain seq x y z
N MET A 1 -10.86 -3.00 -60.70
CA MET A 1 -10.60 -4.31 -61.31
C MET A 1 -10.84 -5.38 -60.26
N LYS A 2 -11.69 -6.36 -60.62
CA LYS A 2 -12.10 -7.51 -59.79
C LYS A 2 -10.97 -8.55 -59.76
N PHE A 3 -10.84 -9.28 -58.65
CA PHE A 3 -10.63 -10.75 -58.58
C PHE A 3 -10.95 -11.14 -57.11
N SER A 4 -12.18 -11.58 -56.81
CA SER A 4 -12.72 -12.95 -56.91
C SER A 4 -12.35 -13.82 -55.70
N ALA A 5 -13.39 -14.21 -54.97
CA ALA A 5 -13.40 -15.17 -53.89
C ALA A 5 -13.14 -16.62 -54.38
N LEU A 6 -12.63 -17.47 -53.50
CA LEU A 6 -12.90 -18.90 -53.53
C LEU A 6 -13.21 -19.41 -52.11
N ILE A 7 -14.39 -20.01 -52.00
CA ILE A 7 -14.90 -20.82 -50.90
C ILE A 7 -14.30 -22.23 -51.02
N GLY A 8 -14.06 -22.92 -49.89
CA GLY A 8 -14.27 -24.38 -49.88
C GLY A 8 -13.45 -25.23 -48.92
N THR A 9 -14.16 -25.82 -47.97
CA THR A 9 -14.00 -27.18 -47.39
C THR A 9 -12.91 -27.46 -46.35
N LEU A 10 -13.38 -27.47 -45.09
CA LEU A 10 -13.29 -28.57 -44.12
C LEU A 10 -12.39 -29.76 -44.52
N PHE A 11 -11.29 -29.93 -43.79
CA PHE A 11 -10.75 -31.24 -43.45
C PHE A 11 -10.62 -31.32 -41.93
N ALA A 12 -11.52 -32.11 -41.33
CA ALA A 12 -11.22 -32.76 -40.08
C ALA A 12 -10.16 -33.81 -40.38
N THR A 13 -8.93 -33.57 -39.93
CA THR A 13 -7.91 -34.60 -39.79
C THR A 13 -7.61 -34.75 -38.32
N GLY A 14 -7.82 -35.97 -37.84
CA GLY A 14 -7.70 -36.34 -36.45
C GLY A 14 -6.34 -36.03 -35.84
N ALA A 15 -6.37 -36.03 -34.51
CA ALA A 15 -5.23 -36.05 -33.62
C ALA A 15 -3.98 -36.71 -34.23
N LEU A 16 -2.96 -35.90 -34.50
CA LEU A 16 -1.59 -36.32 -34.32
C LEU A 16 -1.20 -35.88 -32.92
N ALA A 17 -1.10 -36.85 -32.03
CA ALA A 17 -0.29 -36.70 -30.84
C ALA A 17 1.16 -36.41 -31.27
N SER A 18 1.80 -35.48 -30.55
CA SER A 18 3.26 -35.33 -30.40
C SER A 18 4.10 -34.74 -31.53
N SER A 19 4.16 -33.41 -31.61
CA SER A 19 5.40 -32.67 -31.91
C SER A 19 5.19 -31.17 -31.67
N CYS A 20 6.25 -30.47 -31.27
CA CYS A 20 6.31 -29.03 -31.00
C CYS A 20 5.61 -28.14 -32.04
N HIS A 21 5.20 -26.94 -31.63
CA HIS A 21 4.51 -25.98 -32.50
C HIS A 21 5.40 -25.52 -33.69
N PRO A 22 4.88 -25.43 -34.92
CA PRO A 22 5.68 -25.16 -36.12
C PRO A 22 6.36 -23.79 -36.17
N TYR A 23 5.87 -22.82 -35.40
CA TYR A 23 6.39 -21.44 -35.38
C TYR A 23 7.12 -21.04 -34.09
N TYR A 24 7.13 -21.91 -33.06
CA TYR A 24 7.74 -21.61 -31.76
C TYR A 24 8.57 -22.78 -31.26
N ASN A 25 9.71 -22.48 -30.63
CA ASN A 25 10.59 -23.50 -30.07
C ASN A 25 9.86 -24.30 -28.98
N CYS A 26 10.29 -25.55 -28.78
CA CYS A 26 9.78 -26.36 -27.68
C CYS A 26 10.40 -25.91 -26.36
N CYS A 27 9.59 -25.87 -25.29
CA CYS A 27 10.11 -25.55 -23.97
C CYS A 27 11.07 -26.64 -23.48
N ASN A 28 12.18 -26.20 -22.87
CA ASN A 28 13.10 -27.10 -22.18
C ASN A 28 12.58 -27.60 -20.82
N ASN A 29 11.62 -26.89 -20.23
CA ASN A 29 10.91 -27.26 -19.01
C ASN A 29 9.42 -27.41 -19.32
N CYS A 30 8.64 -27.83 -18.33
CA CYS A 30 7.22 -28.09 -18.47
C CYS A 30 6.35 -27.01 -17.79
N ASP A 31 6.93 -25.83 -17.55
CA ASP A 31 6.29 -24.73 -16.81
C ASP A 31 5.28 -24.00 -17.71
N VAL A 32 4.00 -24.22 -17.45
CA VAL A 32 2.90 -23.62 -18.23
C VAL A 32 2.64 -22.20 -17.75
N TYR A 33 2.93 -21.24 -18.62
CA TYR A 33 2.65 -19.82 -18.42
C TYR A 33 1.28 -19.41 -19.00
N TYR A 34 0.86 -20.06 -20.09
CA TYR A 34 -0.39 -19.75 -20.78
C TYR A 34 -0.97 -20.99 -21.48
N THR A 35 -2.28 -21.03 -21.69
CA THR A 35 -2.96 -22.13 -22.40
C THR A 35 -4.07 -21.58 -23.27
N ASP A 36 -4.11 -22.01 -24.51
CA ASP A 36 -5.14 -21.66 -25.49
C ASP A 36 -5.64 -22.91 -26.24
N ASN A 37 -6.28 -22.69 -27.39
CA ASN A 37 -6.80 -23.73 -28.27
C ASN A 37 -5.71 -24.46 -29.07
N GLU A 38 -4.49 -23.92 -29.16
CA GLU A 38 -3.35 -24.56 -29.83
C GLU A 38 -2.58 -25.45 -28.86
N GLY A 39 -2.45 -25.04 -27.58
CA GLY A 39 -1.95 -25.91 -26.51
C GLY A 39 -1.41 -25.16 -25.30
N LYS A 40 -0.38 -25.73 -24.68
CA LYS A 40 0.26 -25.18 -23.47
C LYS A 40 1.54 -24.46 -23.86
N TRP A 41 1.74 -23.28 -23.27
CA TRP A 41 2.83 -22.38 -23.59
C TRP A 41 3.65 -22.05 -22.36
N GLY A 42 4.97 -21.99 -22.50
CA GLY A 42 5.91 -21.53 -21.48
C GLY A 42 6.70 -20.32 -21.96
N VAL A 43 7.48 -19.73 -21.06
CA VAL A 43 8.38 -18.61 -21.38
C VAL A 43 9.80 -18.97 -20.95
N GLN A 44 10.75 -18.88 -21.87
CA GLN A 44 12.17 -19.14 -21.61
C GLN A 44 13.03 -18.05 -22.24
N ASN A 45 13.97 -17.51 -21.45
CA ASN A 45 14.85 -16.42 -21.89
C ASN A 45 14.07 -15.22 -22.48
N ASN A 46 12.90 -14.91 -21.91
CA ASN A 46 11.94 -13.89 -22.39
C ASN A 46 11.24 -14.19 -23.73
N ASP A 47 11.37 -15.39 -24.29
CA ASP A 47 10.66 -15.80 -25.51
C ASP A 47 9.61 -16.89 -25.23
N TRP A 48 8.52 -16.87 -26.01
CA TRP A 48 7.47 -17.89 -25.95
C TRP A 48 7.95 -19.22 -26.53
N CYS A 49 7.65 -20.30 -25.81
CA CYS A 49 7.91 -21.67 -26.25
C CYS A 49 6.65 -22.53 -26.07
N PHE A 50 6.52 -23.57 -26.90
CA PHE A 50 5.40 -24.50 -26.83
C PHE A 50 5.76 -25.74 -26.01
N ILE A 51 4.85 -26.19 -25.14
CA ILE A 51 5.11 -27.30 -24.22
C ILE A 51 4.71 -28.61 -24.90
N ASP A 52 5.70 -29.49 -25.10
CA ASP A 52 5.47 -30.83 -25.62
C ASP A 52 4.80 -31.72 -24.58
N ASN A 53 3.53 -32.03 -24.79
CA ASN A 53 2.73 -32.90 -23.93
C ASN A 53 3.24 -34.35 -23.85
N ASN A 54 4.19 -34.79 -24.67
CA ASN A 54 4.71 -36.16 -24.64
C ASN A 54 5.97 -36.25 -23.81
N ARG A 55 6.82 -35.22 -23.90
CA ARG A 55 7.88 -34.97 -22.93
C ARG A 55 7.31 -34.67 -21.54
N CYS A 56 6.30 -33.82 -21.47
CA CYS A 56 5.71 -33.33 -20.22
C CYS A 56 4.49 -34.13 -19.74
N GLY A 57 4.09 -35.19 -20.45
CA GLY A 57 2.93 -36.03 -20.12
C GLY A 57 3.22 -37.54 -20.12
N GLY A 58 4.49 -37.96 -20.16
CA GLY A 58 4.89 -39.36 -20.05
C GLY A 58 5.07 -39.83 -18.60
N ASN A 59 4.44 -40.94 -18.26
CA ASN A 59 4.60 -41.69 -16.99
C ASN A 59 6.07 -41.89 -16.60
N ASN A 60 6.58 -41.07 -15.69
CA ASN A 60 7.73 -41.39 -14.86
C ASN A 60 7.32 -41.28 -13.40
N ASN A 61 7.66 -42.31 -12.65
CA ASN A 61 7.13 -42.68 -11.32
C ASN A 61 7.67 -41.79 -10.17
N SER A 62 7.76 -40.49 -10.42
CA SER A 62 8.17 -39.45 -9.48
C SER A 62 7.18 -38.30 -9.65
N GLY A 63 6.12 -38.30 -8.84
CA GLY A 63 5.05 -37.31 -8.92
C GLY A 63 5.59 -35.89 -8.97
N TYR A 64 5.08 -35.10 -9.91
CA TYR A 64 5.41 -33.69 -10.07
C TYR A 64 5.19 -32.95 -8.75
N CYS A 65 6.15 -32.10 -8.41
CA CYS A 65 6.20 -31.41 -7.12
C CYS A 65 6.49 -29.93 -7.34
N LYS A 66 5.41 -29.18 -7.55
CA LYS A 66 5.41 -27.73 -7.76
C LYS A 66 5.88 -26.88 -6.56
N PHE A 67 6.25 -27.52 -5.46
CA PHE A 67 6.60 -26.83 -4.21
C PHE A 67 8.11 -26.52 -4.10
N GLU A 68 8.94 -27.17 -4.92
CA GLU A 68 10.38 -26.87 -4.98
C GLU A 68 10.64 -25.45 -5.49
N SER A 69 9.82 -24.95 -6.41
CA SER A 69 9.85 -23.54 -6.88
C SER A 69 9.41 -22.53 -5.81
N LEU A 70 8.75 -23.01 -4.75
CA LEU A 70 8.38 -22.20 -3.57
C LEU A 70 9.40 -22.35 -2.42
N GLY A 71 10.49 -23.09 -2.66
CA GLY A 71 11.56 -23.33 -1.68
C GLY A 71 11.31 -24.48 -0.71
N TYR A 72 10.30 -25.31 -0.94
CA TYR A 72 9.94 -26.44 -0.07
C TYR A 72 10.19 -27.79 -0.74
N ARG A 73 10.71 -28.74 0.03
CA ARG A 73 10.91 -30.12 -0.44
C ARG A 73 9.57 -30.85 -0.63
N CYS A 74 9.57 -31.91 -1.41
CA CYS A 74 8.41 -32.79 -1.53
C CYS A 74 8.31 -33.76 -0.35
N CYS A 75 7.09 -34.13 0.01
CA CYS A 75 6.86 -35.21 0.96
C CYS A 75 7.15 -36.56 0.30
N ASN A 76 7.66 -37.50 1.10
CA ASN A 76 7.79 -38.89 0.71
C ASN A 76 6.46 -39.66 0.87
N GLY A 77 5.64 -39.26 1.85
CA GLY A 77 4.28 -39.73 2.04
C GLY A 77 3.22 -38.86 1.35
N CYS A 78 1.98 -39.35 1.37
CA CYS A 78 0.79 -38.67 0.81
C CYS A 78 -0.14 -38.11 1.90
N ASP A 79 0.33 -38.03 3.15
CA ASP A 79 -0.47 -37.58 4.28
C ASP A 79 -0.62 -36.06 4.26
N VAL A 80 -1.79 -35.60 3.81
CA VAL A 80 -2.13 -34.18 3.76
C VAL A 80 -2.53 -33.70 5.15
N VAL A 81 -1.77 -32.75 5.70
CA VAL A 81 -2.07 -32.10 6.98
C VAL A 81 -2.60 -30.68 6.81
N TYR A 82 -2.41 -30.09 5.62
CA TYR A 82 -2.84 -28.74 5.28
C TYR A 82 -3.00 -28.56 3.76
N THR A 83 -3.93 -27.70 3.33
CA THR A 83 -4.17 -27.40 1.91
C THR A 83 -4.44 -25.90 1.75
N ASP A 84 -3.78 -25.26 0.79
CA ASP A 84 -3.97 -23.86 0.43
C ASP A 84 -4.01 -23.66 -1.10
N SER A 85 -3.85 -22.41 -1.57
CA SER A 85 -3.81 -22.08 -2.99
C SER A 85 -2.59 -22.66 -3.72
N ASP A 86 -1.51 -22.93 -3.01
CA ASP A 86 -0.28 -23.50 -3.57
C ASP A 86 -0.38 -25.02 -3.66
N GLY A 87 -1.16 -25.67 -2.79
CA GLY A 87 -1.67 -27.04 -2.95
C GLY A 87 -1.74 -27.82 -1.64
N ASN A 88 -1.55 -29.16 -1.71
CA ASN A 88 -1.58 -30.03 -0.54
C ASN A 88 -0.19 -30.09 0.13
N TRP A 89 -0.17 -30.05 1.47
CA TRP A 89 1.04 -30.00 2.29
C TRP A 89 1.06 -31.10 3.35
N GLY A 90 2.24 -31.64 3.62
CA GLY A 90 2.53 -32.61 4.68
C GLY A 90 3.61 -32.07 5.63
N VAL A 91 3.79 -32.75 6.76
CA VAL A 91 4.88 -32.49 7.70
C VAL A 91 5.64 -33.79 7.97
N GLU A 92 6.93 -33.79 7.67
CA GLU A 92 7.81 -34.94 7.85
C GLU A 92 9.07 -34.52 8.59
N ASN A 93 9.41 -35.23 9.68
CA ASN A 93 10.52 -34.89 10.57
C ASN A 93 10.47 -33.44 11.08
N GLY A 94 9.27 -32.92 11.36
CA GLY A 94 9.06 -31.56 11.84
C GLY A 94 9.19 -30.45 10.79
N ASN A 95 9.41 -30.79 9.51
CA ASN A 95 9.56 -29.83 8.41
C ASN A 95 8.41 -29.93 7.42
N TRP A 96 7.96 -28.77 6.91
CA TRP A 96 6.94 -28.68 5.88
C TRP A 96 7.43 -29.23 4.54
N CYS A 97 6.56 -29.96 3.86
CA CYS A 97 6.82 -30.49 2.53
C CYS A 97 5.55 -30.43 1.66
N GLY A 98 5.74 -30.30 0.36
CA GLY A 98 4.65 -30.31 -0.62
C GLY A 98 4.24 -31.73 -1.01
N ILE A 99 2.94 -32.01 -1.03
CA ILE A 99 2.40 -33.32 -1.41
C ILE A 99 2.43 -33.44 -2.93
N ARG A 100 3.02 -34.55 -3.40
CA ARG A 100 3.17 -34.82 -4.84
C ARG A 100 1.81 -35.07 -5.49
N ASP A 101 1.66 -34.64 -6.74
CA ASP A 101 0.37 -34.74 -7.43
C ASP A 101 -0.11 -36.18 -7.66
N ASN A 102 0.80 -37.16 -7.67
CA ASN A 102 0.45 -38.57 -7.76
C ASN A 102 -0.27 -39.11 -6.51
N CYS A 103 -0.24 -38.39 -5.39
CA CYS A 103 -1.03 -38.70 -4.21
C CYS A 103 -2.54 -38.51 -4.43
N ASN A 104 -2.96 -37.83 -5.49
CA ASN A 104 -4.37 -37.63 -5.85
C ASN A 104 -4.95 -38.76 -6.74
N ASN A 105 -4.16 -39.76 -7.14
CA ASN A 105 -4.56 -40.81 -8.08
C ASN A 105 -4.71 -42.21 -7.44
N ASN A 106 -5.37 -42.32 -6.29
CA ASN A 106 -5.77 -43.63 -5.74
C ASN A 106 -7.23 -43.63 -5.25
N ASN A 107 -8.16 -43.44 -6.19
CA ASN A 107 -9.51 -43.99 -6.06
C ASN A 107 -9.70 -45.04 -7.14
N ASN A 108 -9.28 -46.27 -6.85
CA ASN A 108 -9.99 -47.51 -7.17
C ASN A 108 -9.10 -48.72 -6.88
N ASN A 109 -9.31 -49.35 -5.73
CA ASN A 109 -9.44 -50.80 -5.66
C ASN A 109 -10.20 -51.19 -4.41
N ASN A 110 -11.46 -51.59 -4.61
CA ASN A 110 -12.27 -52.28 -3.62
C ASN A 110 -11.55 -53.57 -3.19
N ASN A 111 -11.45 -53.79 -1.89
CA ASN A 111 -11.76 -55.10 -1.31
C ASN A 111 -12.14 -54.96 0.16
N ASN A 112 -13.37 -55.37 0.45
CA ASN A 112 -13.90 -55.58 1.78
C ASN A 112 -13.00 -56.52 2.58
N ASN A 113 -12.75 -56.22 3.86
CA ASN A 113 -13.15 -57.11 4.95
C ASN A 113 -12.99 -56.48 6.33
N TYR A 114 -14.09 -56.59 7.08
CA TYR A 114 -14.34 -56.39 8.51
C TYR A 114 -13.13 -56.52 9.45
N ARG A 115 -12.96 -55.59 10.42
CA ARG A 115 -13.04 -55.91 11.87
C ARG A 115 -13.11 -54.66 12.77
N THR A 116 -14.13 -54.69 13.61
CA THR A 116 -14.52 -53.85 14.75
C THR A 116 -13.39 -53.55 15.74
N THR A 117 -13.30 -52.32 16.28
CA THR A 117 -13.59 -52.04 17.72
C THR A 117 -13.52 -50.54 18.12
N THR A 118 -14.62 -50.12 18.74
CA THR A 118 -14.78 -49.18 19.87
C THR A 118 -14.53 -47.68 19.69
N THR A 119 -15.68 -47.00 19.48
CA THR A 119 -15.95 -45.58 19.65
C THR A 119 -15.67 -45.09 21.08
N THR A 120 -14.82 -44.08 21.23
CA THR A 120 -14.94 -43.11 22.33
C THR A 120 -15.12 -41.73 21.73
N ARG A 121 -16.35 -41.23 21.82
CA ARG A 121 -16.79 -39.93 21.31
C ARG A 121 -16.08 -38.81 22.06
N ARG A 122 -15.06 -38.21 21.45
CA ARG A 122 -14.58 -36.88 21.87
C ARG A 122 -15.04 -35.88 20.84
N THR A 123 -16.09 -35.13 21.19
CA THR A 123 -16.58 -33.98 20.44
C THR A 123 -15.43 -32.98 20.31
N THR A 124 -14.71 -33.02 19.18
CA THR A 124 -13.77 -31.97 18.82
C THR A 124 -14.50 -31.10 17.83
N THR A 125 -15.12 -30.05 18.38
CA THR A 125 -15.58 -28.90 17.60
C THR A 125 -14.43 -28.46 16.72
N THR A 126 -14.54 -28.69 15.41
CA THR A 126 -13.55 -28.21 14.44
C THR A 126 -13.76 -26.72 14.30
N THR A 127 -13.22 -25.94 15.23
CA THR A 127 -13.01 -24.52 15.02
C THR A 127 -12.08 -24.38 13.83
N ARG A 128 -12.62 -23.92 12.70
CA ARG A 128 -11.80 -23.28 11.66
C ARG A 128 -10.92 -22.28 12.38
N VAL A 129 -9.63 -22.55 12.46
CA VAL A 129 -8.66 -21.54 12.88
C VAL A 129 -8.63 -20.53 11.75
N SER A 130 -9.45 -19.48 11.87
CA SER A 130 -9.25 -18.25 11.13
C SER A 130 -7.83 -17.79 11.45
N VAL A 131 -6.92 -17.80 10.47
CA VAL A 131 -5.71 -16.99 10.58
C VAL A 131 -6.21 -15.59 10.89
N PRO A 132 -5.82 -14.96 12.02
CA PRO A 132 -6.24 -13.61 12.30
C PRO A 132 -5.71 -12.73 11.16
N THR A 133 -6.59 -12.25 10.29
CA THR A 133 -6.25 -11.20 9.34
C THR A 133 -5.94 -9.96 10.18
N SER A 134 -4.66 -9.61 10.32
CA SER A 134 -4.26 -8.43 11.10
C SER A 134 -5.03 -7.21 10.60
N ASP A 135 -5.65 -6.47 11.52
CA ASP A 135 -6.24 -5.16 11.22
C ASP A 135 -5.17 -4.10 10.94
N ASN A 136 -3.89 -4.40 11.22
CA ASN A 136 -2.76 -3.58 10.81
C ASN A 136 -2.30 -4.01 9.40
N PHE A 137 -2.76 -3.30 8.38
CA PHE A 137 -2.39 -3.60 6.99
C PHE A 137 -0.93 -3.31 6.67
N PHE A 138 -0.18 -2.66 7.56
CA PHE A 138 1.26 -2.45 7.41
C PHE A 138 2.11 -3.68 7.77
N ASP A 139 1.50 -4.72 8.39
CA ASP A 139 2.16 -6.01 8.61
C ASP A 139 2.26 -6.84 7.31
N ASN A 140 1.55 -6.43 6.26
CA ASN A 140 1.65 -6.99 4.91
C ASN A 140 2.73 -6.26 4.09
N THR A 141 3.22 -6.89 3.02
CA THR A 141 4.14 -6.24 2.07
C THR A 141 3.52 -4.95 1.52
N LEU A 142 4.26 -3.85 1.60
CA LEU A 142 3.80 -2.54 1.13
C LEU A 142 4.13 -2.35 -0.35
N TYR A 143 3.21 -1.72 -1.08
CA TYR A 143 3.38 -1.44 -2.49
C TYR A 143 4.35 -0.27 -2.74
N SER A 144 5.37 -0.48 -3.57
CA SER A 144 6.25 0.58 -4.09
C SER A 144 5.70 1.04 -5.44
N ASN A 145 5.13 2.24 -5.49
CA ASN A 145 4.39 2.72 -6.66
C ASN A 145 5.30 3.23 -7.80
N PHE A 146 4.82 3.07 -9.03
CA PHE A 146 5.54 3.47 -10.25
C PHE A 146 5.91 4.97 -10.31
N LYS A 147 5.08 5.85 -9.74
CA LYS A 147 5.28 7.30 -9.81
C LYS A 147 6.54 7.72 -9.04
N PHE A 148 6.67 7.29 -7.79
CA PHE A 148 7.86 7.57 -7.00
C PHE A 148 9.10 6.89 -7.59
N GLN A 149 8.97 5.67 -8.12
CA GLN A 149 10.06 4.99 -8.81
C GLN A 149 10.58 5.81 -10.01
N ALA A 150 9.68 6.42 -10.79
CA ALA A 150 10.03 7.27 -11.93
C ALA A 150 10.70 8.58 -11.50
N GLU A 151 10.22 9.22 -10.43
CA GLU A 151 10.81 10.42 -9.86
C GLU A 151 12.24 10.18 -9.36
N VAL A 152 12.45 9.11 -8.59
CA VAL A 152 13.79 8.73 -8.13
C VAL A 152 14.68 8.33 -9.30
N GLN A 153 14.15 7.65 -10.33
CA GLN A 153 14.89 7.35 -11.54
C GLN A 153 15.38 8.62 -12.24
N SER A 154 14.58 9.69 -12.27
CA SER A 154 14.99 10.97 -12.84
C SER A 154 16.20 11.59 -12.10
N SER A 155 16.30 11.38 -10.78
CA SER A 155 17.47 11.76 -9.99
C SER A 155 18.65 10.83 -10.22
N ILE A 156 18.44 9.51 -10.30
CA ILE A 156 19.52 8.54 -10.58
C ILE A 156 20.24 8.89 -11.88
N ASN A 157 19.51 9.30 -12.92
CA ASN A 157 20.08 9.69 -14.21
C ASN A 157 21.01 10.93 -14.13
N LYS A 158 20.91 11.73 -13.06
CA LYS A 158 21.73 12.93 -12.81
C LYS A 158 22.85 12.67 -11.79
N LEU A 159 22.85 11.52 -11.14
CA LEU A 159 23.78 11.18 -10.06
C LEU A 159 24.87 10.21 -10.54
N SER A 160 25.99 10.21 -9.81
CA SER A 160 27.08 9.25 -10.01
C SER A 160 27.64 8.78 -8.67
N GLY A 161 28.45 7.72 -8.71
CA GLY A 161 29.13 7.19 -7.53
C GLY A 161 28.19 6.74 -6.40
N SER A 162 28.61 6.96 -5.16
CA SER A 162 27.90 6.46 -3.97
C SER A 162 26.48 7.03 -3.82
N LEU A 163 26.23 8.26 -4.28
CA LEU A 163 24.89 8.87 -4.21
C LEU A 163 23.92 8.19 -5.18
N ALA A 164 24.37 7.82 -6.39
CA ALA A 164 23.53 7.07 -7.33
C ALA A 164 23.16 5.69 -6.76
N GLU A 165 24.10 4.99 -6.12
CA GLU A 165 23.83 3.69 -5.49
C GLU A 165 22.86 3.79 -4.31
N LYS A 166 22.97 4.84 -3.49
CA LYS A 166 21.97 5.12 -2.44
C LYS A 166 20.61 5.40 -3.05
N ALA A 167 20.53 6.28 -4.06
CA ALA A 167 19.27 6.61 -4.73
C ALA A 167 18.58 5.38 -5.36
N LYS A 168 19.35 4.44 -5.95
CA LYS A 168 18.81 3.16 -6.43
C LYS A 168 18.11 2.34 -5.35
N LYS A 169 18.62 2.36 -4.12
CA LYS A 169 17.96 1.71 -2.96
C LYS A 169 16.71 2.47 -2.54
N VAL A 170 16.72 3.81 -2.58
CA VAL A 170 15.54 4.63 -2.26
C VAL A 170 14.38 4.37 -3.22
N LYS A 171 14.68 4.12 -4.50
CA LYS A 171 13.69 3.93 -5.57
C LYS A 171 12.56 2.97 -5.20
N TYR A 172 12.87 1.88 -4.51
CA TYR A 172 11.90 0.83 -4.16
C TYR A 172 11.36 0.92 -2.73
N VAL A 173 11.69 1.99 -1.99
CA VAL A 173 11.08 2.23 -0.68
C VAL A 173 9.59 2.60 -0.89
N PRO A 174 8.64 1.94 -0.21
CA PRO A 174 7.22 2.24 -0.34
C PRO A 174 6.89 3.67 0.06
N THR A 175 6.11 4.36 -0.76
CA THR A 175 5.58 5.70 -0.47
C THR A 175 4.08 5.73 -0.70
N ALA A 176 3.37 6.60 0.02
CA ALA A 176 1.94 6.78 -0.19
C ALA A 176 1.66 7.45 -1.55
N ALA A 177 0.55 7.09 -2.18
CA ALA A 177 0.06 7.71 -3.41
C ALA A 177 -0.93 8.84 -3.07
N TRP A 178 -0.61 10.07 -3.48
CA TRP A 178 -1.42 11.25 -3.17
C TRP A 178 -2.55 11.44 -4.19
N LEU A 179 -3.79 11.35 -3.71
CA LEU A 179 -4.99 11.72 -4.46
C LEU A 179 -5.27 13.20 -4.19
N ALA A 180 -4.58 14.09 -4.92
CA ALA A 180 -4.48 15.51 -4.58
C ALA A 180 -5.00 16.49 -5.65
N TRP A 181 -5.62 15.98 -6.73
CA TRP A 181 -6.13 16.77 -7.85
C TRP A 181 -7.36 16.13 -8.50
N GLU A 182 -8.11 16.88 -9.32
CA GLU A 182 -9.45 16.48 -9.79
C GLU A 182 -9.51 15.17 -10.56
N GLY A 183 -8.44 14.80 -11.27
CA GLY A 183 -8.33 13.55 -12.03
C GLY A 183 -7.75 12.39 -11.24
N ALA A 184 -7.27 12.59 -10.01
CA ALA A 184 -6.70 11.53 -9.18
C ALA A 184 -7.60 10.30 -8.98
N PRO A 185 -8.95 10.43 -8.89
CA PRO A 185 -9.82 9.24 -8.83
C PRO A 185 -9.64 8.27 -10.01
N ALA A 186 -9.22 8.74 -11.18
CA ALA A 186 -8.98 7.89 -12.35
C ALA A 186 -7.63 7.16 -12.30
N GLU A 187 -6.72 7.55 -11.39
CA GLU A 187 -5.42 6.88 -11.20
C GLU A 187 -5.54 5.64 -10.29
N VAL A 188 -6.58 5.58 -9.44
CA VAL A 188 -6.77 4.52 -8.43
C VAL A 188 -6.72 3.11 -9.01
N PRO A 189 -7.39 2.78 -10.14
CA PRO A 189 -7.34 1.43 -10.72
C PRO A 189 -5.92 0.96 -11.00
N GLN A 190 -5.08 1.80 -11.63
CA GLN A 190 -3.70 1.42 -11.97
C GLN A 190 -2.88 1.07 -10.72
N TYR A 191 -2.98 1.87 -9.65
CA TYR A 191 -2.28 1.56 -8.41
C TYR A 191 -2.76 0.23 -7.79
N LEU A 192 -4.05 -0.07 -7.86
CA LEU A 192 -4.61 -1.31 -7.30
C LEU A 192 -4.28 -2.55 -8.16
N ASP A 193 -4.28 -2.40 -9.49
CA ASP A 193 -3.88 -3.44 -10.44
C ASP A 193 -2.42 -3.82 -10.26
N GLU A 194 -1.51 -2.83 -10.22
CA GLU A 194 -0.06 -3.07 -10.09
C GLU A 194 0.34 -3.56 -8.69
N ALA A 195 -0.42 -3.21 -7.64
CA ALA A 195 -0.11 -3.63 -6.29
C ALA A 195 -0.42 -5.11 -6.02
N GLY A 196 -1.38 -5.70 -6.73
CA GLY A 196 -1.88 -7.05 -6.43
C GLY A 196 -2.32 -7.19 -4.97
N SER A 197 -1.69 -8.09 -4.23
CA SER A 197 -1.97 -8.33 -2.80
C SER A 197 -1.20 -7.41 -1.84
N ASN A 198 -0.30 -6.57 -2.34
CA ASN A 198 0.47 -5.64 -1.51
C ASN A 198 -0.46 -4.55 -0.96
N THR A 199 -0.11 -4.02 0.22
CA THR A 199 -0.86 -2.92 0.83
C THR A 199 -0.58 -1.62 0.09
N VAL A 200 -1.63 -1.00 -0.43
CA VAL A 200 -1.59 0.32 -1.05
C VAL A 200 -1.93 1.36 -0.01
N VAL A 201 -1.13 2.43 0.07
CA VAL A 201 -1.38 3.55 0.97
C VAL A 201 -1.76 4.76 0.13
N PHE A 202 -3.00 5.23 0.25
CA PHE A 202 -3.48 6.45 -0.38
C PHE A 202 -3.54 7.60 0.63
N VAL A 203 -3.27 8.81 0.15
CA VAL A 203 -3.59 10.06 0.86
C VAL A 203 -4.71 10.74 0.10
N LEU A 204 -5.90 10.79 0.67
CA LEU A 204 -6.97 11.65 0.16
C LEU A 204 -6.66 13.09 0.56
N TYR A 205 -6.37 13.95 -0.40
CA TYR A 205 -6.02 15.35 -0.16
C TYR A 205 -6.79 16.28 -1.11
N MET A 206 -8.12 16.14 -1.11
CA MET A 206 -9.04 16.79 -2.05
C MET A 206 -10.05 17.73 -1.37
N ILE A 207 -9.93 17.95 -0.05
CA ILE A 207 -10.88 18.74 0.73
C ILE A 207 -11.13 20.12 0.12
N PRO A 208 -12.37 20.63 0.12
CA PRO A 208 -12.63 21.95 -0.44
C PRO A 208 -11.82 23.03 0.28
N THR A 209 -11.34 24.04 -0.47
CA THR A 209 -10.55 25.16 0.08
C THR A 209 -9.44 24.69 1.02
N ARG A 210 -8.60 23.75 0.53
CA ARG A 210 -7.66 22.91 1.28
C ARG A 210 -6.74 23.65 2.24
N ASP A 211 -6.27 24.83 1.83
CA ASP A 211 -5.50 25.73 2.69
C ASP A 211 -6.22 27.06 2.89
N CYS A 212 -7.01 27.14 3.97
CA CYS A 212 -7.53 28.43 4.41
C CYS A 212 -6.45 29.29 5.14
N ASN A 213 -5.25 28.72 5.38
CA ASN A 213 -4.14 29.35 6.13
C ASN A 213 -2.80 29.44 5.37
N ALA A 214 -2.66 28.84 4.17
CA ALA A 214 -1.43 28.83 3.40
C ALA A 214 -1.73 28.94 1.89
N ASN A 215 -0.72 29.30 1.07
CA ASN A 215 -0.91 29.48 -0.36
C ASN A 215 -0.26 28.38 -1.21
N ALA A 216 0.81 27.72 -0.72
CA ALA A 216 1.59 26.82 -1.58
C ALA A 216 0.82 25.55 -1.99
N SER A 217 0.03 24.99 -1.08
CA SER A 217 -0.81 23.80 -1.32
C SER A 217 -2.26 24.15 -1.65
N ALA A 218 -2.54 25.40 -2.07
CA ALA A 218 -3.85 25.82 -2.55
C ALA A 218 -4.37 24.87 -3.65
N GLY A 219 -5.61 24.40 -3.45
CA GLY A 219 -6.24 23.39 -4.27
C GLY A 219 -7.46 22.79 -3.56
N GLY A 220 -7.86 21.60 -4.00
CA GLY A 220 -9.03 20.92 -3.47
C GLY A 220 -10.32 21.29 -4.21
N SER A 221 -11.41 20.65 -3.80
CA SER A 221 -12.72 20.81 -4.43
C SER A 221 -13.26 22.25 -4.35
N SER A 222 -14.07 22.67 -5.33
CA SER A 222 -14.74 23.98 -5.31
C SER A 222 -15.87 24.08 -4.29
N ASN A 223 -16.46 22.94 -3.90
CA ASN A 223 -17.55 22.84 -2.91
C ASN A 223 -17.66 21.43 -2.31
N ILE A 224 -18.57 21.24 -1.36
CA ILE A 224 -18.75 19.94 -0.69
C ILE A 224 -19.33 18.87 -1.63
N GLU A 225 -20.19 19.21 -2.59
CA GLU A 225 -20.80 18.25 -3.53
C GLU A 225 -19.75 17.61 -4.44
N LYS A 226 -18.84 18.42 -4.99
CA LYS A 226 -17.75 17.92 -5.84
C LYS A 226 -16.78 17.06 -5.04
N TYR A 227 -16.50 17.41 -3.79
CA TYR A 227 -15.72 16.57 -2.87
C TYR A 227 -16.38 15.20 -2.62
N LYS A 228 -17.67 15.19 -2.31
CA LYS A 228 -18.44 13.95 -2.15
C LYS A 228 -18.38 13.10 -3.41
N GLY A 229 -18.48 13.72 -4.59
CA GLY A 229 -18.33 13.05 -5.88
C GLY A 229 -16.95 12.39 -6.09
N TYR A 230 -15.86 13.02 -5.64
CA TYR A 230 -14.54 12.40 -5.67
C TYR A 230 -14.46 11.20 -4.73
N VAL A 231 -14.93 11.35 -3.49
CA VAL A 231 -14.99 10.27 -2.50
C VAL A 231 -15.80 9.09 -3.05
N ASP A 232 -16.97 9.33 -3.64
CA ASP A 232 -17.82 8.27 -4.18
C ASP A 232 -17.17 7.54 -5.35
N LYS A 233 -16.47 8.24 -6.25
CA LYS A 233 -15.71 7.60 -7.35
C LYS A 233 -14.61 6.68 -6.82
N ILE A 234 -13.84 7.14 -5.84
CA ILE A 234 -12.76 6.35 -5.23
C ILE A 234 -13.36 5.15 -4.48
N TYR A 235 -14.40 5.37 -3.67
CA TYR A 235 -15.12 4.32 -2.93
C TYR A 235 -15.64 3.21 -3.86
N ASN A 236 -16.32 3.60 -4.95
CA ASN A 236 -16.87 2.67 -5.94
C ASN A 236 -15.77 1.93 -6.71
N THR A 237 -14.62 2.57 -6.94
CA THR A 237 -13.45 1.92 -7.53
C THR A 237 -12.92 0.86 -6.58
N ILE A 238 -12.67 1.20 -5.32
CA ILE A 238 -12.14 0.26 -4.31
C ILE A 238 -13.06 -0.96 -4.10
N ASN A 239 -14.38 -0.81 -4.22
CA ASN A 239 -15.32 -1.93 -4.14
C ASN A 239 -15.13 -2.99 -5.25
N GLN A 240 -14.48 -2.65 -6.35
CA GLN A 240 -14.14 -3.58 -7.42
C GLN A 240 -12.89 -4.42 -7.10
N TYR A 241 -12.17 -4.08 -6.02
CA TYR A 241 -10.92 -4.71 -5.58
C TYR A 241 -11.04 -5.33 -4.18
N PRO A 242 -11.95 -6.30 -3.96
CA PRO A 242 -12.24 -6.84 -2.63
C PRO A 242 -11.05 -7.53 -1.96
N ASN A 243 -10.05 -7.96 -2.74
CA ASN A 243 -8.85 -8.67 -2.27
C ASN A 243 -7.65 -7.75 -2.03
N SER A 244 -7.69 -6.49 -2.49
CA SER A 244 -6.62 -5.53 -2.22
C SER A 244 -6.64 -5.12 -0.75
N ARG A 245 -5.49 -4.74 -0.19
CA ARG A 245 -5.41 -4.13 1.14
C ARG A 245 -5.10 -2.66 0.99
N ILE A 246 -5.97 -1.79 1.50
CA ILE A 246 -5.85 -0.35 1.29
C ILE A 246 -5.80 0.37 2.64
N VAL A 247 -4.80 1.21 2.80
CA VAL A 247 -4.77 2.24 3.84
C VAL A 247 -5.18 3.56 3.21
N MET A 248 -6.14 4.25 3.83
CA MET A 248 -6.62 5.56 3.39
C MET A 248 -6.33 6.59 4.47
N ILE A 249 -5.40 7.51 4.19
CA ILE A 249 -5.07 8.66 5.05
C ILE A 249 -5.93 9.84 4.62
N LEU A 250 -6.64 10.46 5.56
CA LEU A 250 -7.61 11.50 5.26
C LEU A 250 -7.09 12.89 5.58
N GLU A 251 -7.00 13.69 4.51
CA GLU A 251 -6.95 15.15 4.48
C GLU A 251 -5.98 15.78 5.48
N PRO A 252 -4.66 15.60 5.25
CA PRO A 252 -3.61 16.30 6.00
C PRO A 252 -3.91 17.78 6.24
N ASP A 253 -3.44 18.30 7.37
CA ASP A 253 -3.60 19.70 7.84
C ASP A 253 -5.01 20.11 8.27
N THR A 254 -6.05 19.40 7.86
CA THR A 254 -7.45 19.80 8.12
C THR A 254 -7.76 19.88 9.61
N ILE A 255 -7.39 18.85 10.39
CA ILE A 255 -7.61 18.84 11.84
C ILE A 255 -6.76 19.93 12.53
N GLY A 256 -5.51 20.12 12.09
CA GLY A 256 -4.65 21.21 12.58
C GLY A 256 -5.33 22.57 12.46
N ASN A 257 -5.82 22.87 11.26
CA ASN A 257 -6.54 24.09 10.96
C ASN A 257 -7.86 24.22 11.76
N LEU A 258 -8.65 23.15 11.89
CA LEU A 258 -9.89 23.18 12.69
C LEU A 258 -9.63 23.48 14.17
N VAL A 259 -8.49 23.05 14.70
CA VAL A 259 -8.13 23.24 16.12
C VAL A 259 -7.54 24.62 16.38
N THR A 260 -6.67 25.13 15.51
CA THR A 260 -5.88 26.34 15.80
C THR A 260 -6.20 27.56 14.94
N ALA A 261 -6.92 27.41 13.81
CA ALA A 261 -7.20 28.56 12.95
C ALA A 261 -8.12 29.55 13.66
N ASN A 262 -7.75 30.82 13.58
CA ASN A 262 -8.44 31.95 14.21
C ASN A 262 -8.89 33.02 13.19
N ASN A 263 -8.61 32.84 11.90
CA ASN A 263 -9.01 33.78 10.85
C ASN A 263 -10.45 33.50 10.34
N ASP A 264 -11.09 34.54 9.79
CA ASP A 264 -12.47 34.46 9.32
C ASP A 264 -12.66 33.52 8.13
N ASN A 265 -11.65 33.42 7.25
CA ASN A 265 -11.68 32.53 6.09
C ASN A 265 -11.80 31.07 6.51
N CYS A 266 -10.99 30.63 7.49
CA CYS A 266 -11.09 29.29 8.05
C CYS A 266 -12.40 29.10 8.82
N ARG A 267 -12.85 30.08 9.62
CA ARG A 267 -14.14 30.01 10.36
C ARG A 267 -15.32 29.67 9.45
N ASN A 268 -15.38 30.27 8.27
CA ASN A 268 -16.47 30.06 7.32
C ASN A 268 -16.46 28.66 6.67
N VAL A 269 -15.30 27.98 6.63
CA VAL A 269 -15.17 26.64 6.02
C VAL A 269 -15.09 25.50 7.04
N GLN A 270 -14.93 25.77 8.35
CA GLN A 270 -14.77 24.73 9.38
C GLN A 270 -15.91 23.70 9.36
N ASN A 271 -17.16 24.15 9.24
CA ASN A 271 -18.31 23.26 9.19
C ASN A 271 -18.28 22.37 7.94
N MET A 272 -17.90 22.94 6.79
CA MET A 272 -17.74 22.18 5.55
C MET A 272 -16.62 21.14 5.65
N HIS A 273 -15.48 21.49 6.28
CA HIS A 273 -14.37 20.56 6.50
C HIS A 273 -14.75 19.40 7.42
N LYS A 274 -15.43 19.67 8.53
CA LYS A 274 -15.97 18.62 9.41
C LYS A 274 -16.93 17.69 8.66
N GLN A 275 -17.82 18.26 7.83
CA GLN A 275 -18.73 17.47 6.98
C GLN A 275 -17.98 16.63 5.93
N ALA A 276 -16.94 17.17 5.31
CA ALA A 276 -16.11 16.48 4.33
C ALA A 276 -15.38 15.28 4.98
N LEU A 277 -14.75 15.48 6.13
CA LEU A 277 -14.09 14.41 6.89
C LEU A 277 -15.11 13.33 7.31
N SER A 278 -16.25 13.74 7.86
CA SER A 278 -17.31 12.82 8.27
C SER A 278 -17.82 11.99 7.08
N TYR A 279 -17.98 12.60 5.91
CA TYR A 279 -18.41 11.91 4.70
C TYR A 279 -17.39 10.88 4.22
N ALA A 280 -16.11 11.24 4.13
CA ALA A 280 -15.06 10.31 3.72
C ALA A 280 -14.97 9.11 4.67
N ILE A 281 -15.04 9.34 5.98
CA ILE A 281 -15.06 8.26 6.98
C ILE A 281 -16.31 7.39 6.82
N SER A 282 -17.49 7.99 6.59
CA SER A 282 -18.74 7.24 6.39
C SER A 282 -18.74 6.30 5.18
N LYS A 283 -17.84 6.55 4.22
CA LYS A 283 -17.63 5.71 3.03
C LYS A 283 -16.50 4.72 3.26
N PHE A 284 -15.25 5.21 3.30
CA PHE A 284 -14.06 4.37 3.37
C PHE A 284 -14.01 3.53 4.66
N GLY A 285 -14.51 4.07 5.77
CA GLY A 285 -14.56 3.38 7.05
C GLY A 285 -15.57 2.23 7.14
N THR A 286 -16.32 1.96 6.05
CA THR A 286 -17.25 0.82 5.95
C THR A 286 -16.73 -0.31 5.07
N GLN A 287 -15.63 -0.09 4.35
CA GLN A 287 -15.06 -1.06 3.42
C GLN A 287 -14.13 -2.02 4.18
N SER A 288 -14.40 -3.33 4.12
CA SER A 288 -13.63 -4.34 4.86
C SER A 288 -12.16 -4.41 4.41
N ASN A 289 -11.90 -4.06 3.15
CA ASN A 289 -10.58 -3.99 2.52
C ASN A 289 -9.89 -2.64 2.69
N VAL A 290 -10.43 -1.72 3.52
CA VAL A 290 -9.83 -0.41 3.80
C VAL A 290 -9.57 -0.24 5.31
N ARG A 291 -8.44 0.39 5.66
CA ARG A 291 -8.15 0.89 7.01
C ARG A 291 -7.91 2.40 6.94
N VAL A 292 -8.75 3.16 7.63
CA VAL A 292 -8.75 4.62 7.56
C VAL A 292 -7.96 5.22 8.72
N TYR A 293 -7.03 6.13 8.40
CA TYR A 293 -6.33 6.96 9.37
C TYR A 293 -6.70 8.41 9.14
N LEU A 294 -7.22 9.09 10.15
CA LEU A 294 -7.52 10.51 10.08
C LEU A 294 -6.26 11.31 10.42
N ASP A 295 -5.88 12.28 9.61
CA ASP A 295 -4.71 13.10 9.94
C ASP A 295 -4.97 14.03 11.12
N ALA A 296 -3.99 14.13 12.03
CA ALA A 296 -4.01 15.02 13.17
C ALA A 296 -2.70 15.82 13.29
N ALA A 297 -2.19 16.34 12.18
CA ALA A 297 -1.02 17.20 12.12
C ALA A 297 0.21 16.58 12.82
N HIS A 298 0.83 17.27 13.78
CA HIS A 298 2.02 16.79 14.49
C HIS A 298 2.09 17.35 15.91
N GLY A 299 2.99 16.79 16.73
CA GLY A 299 3.12 17.09 18.15
C GLY A 299 3.43 18.55 18.44
N ALA A 300 4.38 19.16 17.71
CA ALA A 300 4.69 20.58 17.89
C ALA A 300 3.52 21.54 17.56
N TRP A 301 2.51 21.09 16.82
CA TRP A 301 1.30 21.88 16.53
C TRP A 301 0.19 21.60 17.55
N LEU A 302 -0.17 20.32 17.73
CA LEU A 302 -1.40 19.94 18.43
C LEU A 302 -1.20 19.26 19.79
N SER A 303 0.04 18.96 20.22
CA SER A 303 0.25 18.25 21.49
C SER A 303 -0.21 19.04 22.72
N SER A 304 -0.14 20.38 22.68
CA SER A 304 -0.70 21.26 23.73
C SER A 304 -2.21 21.45 23.61
N HIS A 305 -2.82 20.98 22.52
CA HIS A 305 -4.24 21.08 22.19
C HIS A 305 -4.91 19.71 22.10
N ALA A 306 -4.35 18.67 22.74
CA ALA A 306 -4.80 17.29 22.59
C ALA A 306 -6.29 17.11 22.96
N ASP A 307 -6.77 17.73 24.03
CA ASP A 307 -8.19 17.65 24.44
C ASP A 307 -9.12 18.27 23.39
N LYS A 308 -8.79 19.45 22.88
CA LYS A 308 -9.56 20.12 21.82
C LYS A 308 -9.51 19.31 20.51
N THR A 309 -8.37 18.73 20.19
CA THR A 309 -8.21 17.85 19.02
C THR A 309 -9.10 16.62 19.14
N ALA A 310 -9.12 15.97 20.31
CA ALA A 310 -9.99 14.83 20.59
C ALA A 310 -11.49 15.19 20.50
N GLN A 311 -11.89 16.38 20.96
CA GLN A 311 -13.26 16.87 20.82
C GLN A 311 -13.68 17.02 19.35
N VAL A 312 -12.82 17.61 18.52
CA VAL A 312 -13.07 17.77 17.07
C VAL A 312 -13.17 16.40 16.39
N ILE A 313 -12.26 15.47 16.68
CA ILE A 313 -12.30 14.11 16.13
C ILE A 313 -13.57 13.39 16.57
N LYS A 314 -13.98 13.50 17.84
CA LYS A 314 -15.22 12.90 18.35
C LYS A 314 -16.45 13.45 17.63
N GLU A 315 -16.51 14.76 17.40
CA GLU A 315 -17.60 15.39 16.66
C GLU A 315 -17.70 14.87 15.21
N ILE A 316 -16.57 14.75 14.52
CA ILE A 316 -16.50 14.18 13.17
C ILE A 316 -16.99 12.73 13.17
N LEU A 317 -16.49 11.91 14.11
CA LEU A 317 -16.89 10.50 14.23
C LEU A 317 -18.38 10.32 14.52
N ASN A 318 -18.98 11.17 15.36
CA ASN A 318 -20.41 11.13 15.65
C ASN A 318 -21.27 11.38 14.39
N ASN A 319 -20.72 12.07 13.39
CA ASN A 319 -21.40 12.38 12.13
C ASN A 319 -20.98 11.46 10.97
N ALA A 320 -20.12 10.47 11.21
CA ALA A 320 -19.60 9.57 10.19
C ALA A 320 -20.47 8.30 9.95
N GLY A 321 -21.67 8.24 10.52
CA GLY A 321 -22.56 7.09 10.39
C GLY A 321 -21.91 5.79 10.90
N ASN A 322 -21.87 4.76 10.05
CA ASN A 322 -21.28 3.45 10.39
C ASN A 322 -19.77 3.38 10.12
N GLY A 323 -19.16 4.44 9.59
CA GLY A 323 -17.74 4.47 9.27
C GLY A 323 -16.87 4.38 10.53
N LYS A 324 -15.81 3.58 10.46
CA LYS A 324 -14.83 3.44 11.54
C LYS A 324 -13.44 3.89 11.10
N LEU A 325 -12.72 4.48 12.04
CA LEU A 325 -11.28 4.69 11.89
C LEU A 325 -10.53 3.47 12.44
N ARG A 326 -9.40 3.15 11.80
CA ARG A 326 -8.35 2.35 12.43
C ARG A 326 -7.54 3.22 13.40
N GLY A 327 -7.27 4.45 13.00
CA GLY A 327 -6.36 5.29 13.77
C GLY A 327 -6.20 6.71 13.26
N ILE A 328 -5.05 7.28 13.60
CA ILE A 328 -4.65 8.66 13.34
C ILE A 328 -3.30 8.66 12.61
N SER A 329 -3.11 9.53 11.62
CA SER A 329 -1.78 9.81 11.05
C SER A 329 -1.21 11.09 11.65
N THR A 330 0.10 11.12 11.87
CA THR A 330 0.80 12.34 12.30
C THR A 330 2.11 12.54 11.55
N ASN A 331 2.68 13.74 11.72
CA ASN A 331 3.93 14.19 11.12
C ASN A 331 3.91 14.26 9.58
N VAL A 332 2.74 14.13 8.96
CA VAL A 332 2.60 14.17 7.50
C VAL A 332 3.22 15.46 6.97
N SER A 333 4.15 15.31 6.01
CA SER A 333 4.91 16.43 5.44
C SER A 333 5.73 17.24 6.44
N ASN A 334 6.04 16.71 7.63
CA ASN A 334 6.78 17.40 8.69
C ASN A 334 8.07 16.66 9.10
N TYR A 335 8.74 17.18 10.13
CA TYR A 335 10.12 16.83 10.48
C TYR A 335 10.31 16.45 11.95
N GLN A 336 9.22 16.17 12.70
CA GLN A 336 9.29 15.82 14.11
C GLN A 336 9.93 14.44 14.31
N THR A 337 10.63 14.25 15.43
CA THR A 337 11.21 12.94 15.76
C THR A 337 10.12 11.94 16.10
N VAL A 338 10.36 10.66 15.85
CA VAL A 338 9.41 9.59 16.21
C VAL A 338 9.09 9.59 17.71
N ASN A 339 10.05 9.91 18.58
CA ASN A 339 9.82 9.92 20.02
C ASN A 339 8.93 11.08 20.46
N ASP A 340 9.11 12.27 19.88
CA ASP A 340 8.25 13.43 20.15
C ASP A 340 6.83 13.18 19.64
N GLU A 341 6.70 12.61 18.46
CA GLU A 341 5.41 12.21 17.91
C GLU A 341 4.73 11.13 18.75
N TYR A 342 5.48 10.14 19.25
CA TYR A 342 4.90 9.11 20.12
C TYR A 342 4.41 9.69 21.46
N ASN A 343 5.10 10.69 22.00
CA ASN A 343 4.61 11.45 23.17
C ASN A 343 3.29 12.17 22.86
N TYR A 344 3.15 12.71 21.64
CA TYR A 344 1.88 13.28 21.18
C TYR A 344 0.81 12.20 21.02
N HIS A 345 1.12 11.04 20.43
CA HIS A 345 0.19 9.91 20.28
C HIS A 345 -0.39 9.48 21.62
N MET A 346 0.45 9.33 22.65
CA MET A 346 0.00 8.97 24.00
C MET A 346 -0.96 10.01 24.60
N ARG A 347 -0.66 11.31 24.43
CA ARG A 347 -1.52 12.40 24.92
C ARG A 347 -2.86 12.43 24.19
N LEU A 348 -2.84 12.34 22.85
CA LEU A 348 -4.06 12.35 22.05
C LEU A 348 -4.91 11.11 22.30
N ASN A 349 -4.29 9.92 22.42
CA ASN A 349 -5.01 8.69 22.74
C ASN A 349 -5.73 8.80 24.09
N SER A 350 -5.04 9.30 25.12
CA SER A 350 -5.65 9.53 26.45
C SER A 350 -6.85 10.48 26.37
N ALA A 351 -6.71 11.60 25.65
CA ALA A 351 -7.80 12.55 25.43
C ALA A 351 -8.99 11.94 24.67
N LEU A 352 -8.73 11.11 23.65
CA LEU A 352 -9.75 10.38 22.89
C LEU A 352 -10.49 9.35 23.78
N GLU A 353 -9.76 8.59 24.59
CA GLU A 353 -10.33 7.59 25.50
C GLU A 353 -11.23 8.22 26.56
N ASN A 354 -10.86 9.40 27.06
CA ASN A 354 -11.69 10.19 27.98
C ASN A 354 -13.03 10.62 27.36
N LEU A 355 -13.09 10.74 26.04
CA LEU A 355 -14.32 11.02 25.27
C LEU A 355 -15.01 9.75 24.74
N GLY A 356 -14.53 8.57 25.15
CA GLY A 356 -15.05 7.27 24.75
C GLY A 356 -14.66 6.82 23.34
N VAL A 357 -13.72 7.50 22.67
CA VAL A 357 -13.10 7.03 21.43
C VAL A 357 -11.91 6.15 21.80
N ARG A 358 -12.08 4.83 21.68
CA ARG A 358 -11.10 3.86 22.19
C ARG A 358 -10.46 3.05 21.07
N GLY A 359 -9.28 2.48 21.36
CA GLY A 359 -8.61 1.52 20.48
C GLY A 359 -7.98 2.15 19.24
N MET A 360 -7.79 3.47 19.22
CA MET A 360 -7.11 4.13 18.12
C MET A 360 -5.64 3.72 18.07
N LYS A 361 -5.16 3.52 16.85
CA LYS A 361 -3.75 3.33 16.54
C LYS A 361 -3.18 4.55 15.82
N PHE A 362 -1.87 4.59 15.66
CA PHE A 362 -1.17 5.71 15.06
C PHE A 362 -0.24 5.23 13.96
N ILE A 363 -0.09 6.05 12.94
CA ILE A 363 1.03 5.97 12.00
C ILE A 363 1.75 7.31 11.99
N VAL A 364 3.05 7.28 11.77
CA VAL A 364 3.89 8.48 11.75
C VAL A 364 4.64 8.57 10.43
N ASP A 365 4.59 9.75 9.81
CA ASP A 365 5.40 10.03 8.64
C ASP A 365 6.89 10.08 9.03
N THR A 366 7.70 9.25 8.37
CA THR A 366 9.16 9.19 8.56
C THR A 366 9.93 9.56 7.29
N SER A 367 9.26 10.14 6.29
CA SER A 367 9.86 10.50 5.01
C SER A 367 11.03 11.48 5.14
N ARG A 368 10.99 12.43 6.08
CA ARG A 368 11.94 13.55 6.17
C ARG A 368 12.48 13.85 7.57
N ASN A 369 12.28 12.96 8.54
CA ASN A 369 12.63 13.19 9.95
C ASN A 369 13.88 12.43 10.44
N GLY A 370 14.76 11.99 9.54
CA GLY A 370 15.99 11.28 9.92
C GLY A 370 17.05 12.19 10.54
N ALA A 371 17.17 13.41 10.01
CA ALA A 371 18.12 14.40 10.51
C ALA A 371 17.61 15.06 11.80
N ASN A 372 18.54 15.39 12.71
CA ASN A 372 18.20 16.10 13.96
C ASN A 372 17.97 17.59 13.70
N ILE A 373 16.82 17.92 13.11
CA ILE A 373 16.42 19.28 12.75
C ILE A 373 15.16 19.77 13.46
N SER A 374 14.48 18.92 14.23
CA SER A 374 13.19 19.24 14.86
C SER A 374 13.25 20.49 15.75
N GLY A 375 14.34 20.68 16.50
CA GLY A 375 14.55 21.88 17.32
C GLY A 375 14.65 23.16 16.48
N ALA A 376 15.40 23.13 15.38
CA ALA A 376 15.52 24.27 14.46
C ALA A 376 14.19 24.56 13.74
N PHE A 377 13.52 23.51 13.27
CA PHE A 377 12.19 23.59 12.68
C PHE A 377 11.17 24.19 13.66
N ASN A 378 11.14 23.73 14.91
CA ASN A 378 10.19 24.23 15.92
C ASN A 378 10.45 25.70 16.28
N ALA A 379 11.70 26.16 16.19
CA ALA A 379 12.06 27.55 16.44
C ALA A 379 11.61 28.50 15.32
N SER A 380 11.64 28.06 14.06
CA SER A 380 11.27 28.91 12.92
C SER A 380 9.84 28.72 12.43
N GLY A 381 9.26 27.52 12.61
CA GLY A 381 8.00 27.11 12.01
C GLY A 381 8.04 27.01 10.48
N THR A 382 9.22 26.91 9.87
CA THR A 382 9.37 26.79 8.42
C THR A 382 9.03 25.36 7.98
N TRP A 383 7.80 25.14 7.53
CA TRP A 383 7.36 23.83 7.01
C TRP A 383 7.86 23.56 5.59
N CYS A 384 8.04 24.61 4.78
CA CYS A 384 8.34 24.47 3.36
C CYS A 384 9.82 24.15 3.09
N ASN A 385 10.09 23.01 2.44
CA ASN A 385 11.41 22.56 1.95
C ASN A 385 12.54 22.75 2.97
N PHE A 386 12.35 22.33 4.23
CA PHE A 386 13.28 22.67 5.30
C PHE A 386 14.70 22.14 5.04
N LYS A 387 15.70 23.02 5.11
CA LYS A 387 17.12 22.69 4.88
C LYS A 387 17.65 21.78 5.97
N GLY A 388 18.50 20.83 5.59
CA GLY A 388 19.12 19.88 6.52
C GLY A 388 18.23 18.69 6.87
N ALA A 389 17.01 18.60 6.34
CA ALA A 389 16.20 17.39 6.46
C ALA A 389 16.91 16.16 5.87
N GLY A 390 16.50 14.98 6.32
CA GLY A 390 17.08 13.69 5.92
C GLY A 390 16.04 12.59 5.91
N LEU A 391 16.20 11.60 5.03
CA LEU A 391 15.31 10.43 5.00
C LEU A 391 15.32 9.71 6.35
N GLY A 392 14.15 9.50 6.96
CA GLY A 392 14.02 8.85 8.25
C GLY A 392 13.96 7.33 8.17
N ALA A 393 13.49 6.71 9.26
CA ALA A 393 13.24 5.27 9.32
C ALA A 393 12.39 4.79 8.12
N ARG A 394 12.71 3.60 7.60
CA ARG A 394 11.98 3.05 6.44
C ARG A 394 10.57 2.62 6.87
N PRO A 395 9.59 2.61 5.94
CA PRO A 395 8.27 2.09 6.21
C PRO A 395 8.32 0.68 6.80
N GLN A 396 7.63 0.47 7.92
CA GLN A 396 7.62 -0.79 8.64
C GLN A 396 6.37 -0.86 9.53
N GLY A 397 5.59 -1.94 9.39
CA GLY A 397 4.51 -2.28 10.31
C GLY A 397 5.05 -2.79 11.65
N SER A 398 4.37 -2.43 12.73
CA SER A 398 4.69 -2.80 14.10
C SER A 398 6.18 -2.60 14.45
N PRO A 399 6.76 -1.40 14.20
CA PRO A 399 8.21 -1.22 14.13
C PRO A 399 8.92 -1.28 15.49
N ASP A 400 8.19 -1.03 16.59
CA ASP A 400 8.77 -0.91 17.93
C ASP A 400 7.80 -1.45 18.99
N PRO A 401 8.08 -2.62 19.61
CA PRO A 401 7.24 -3.20 20.65
C PRO A 401 7.06 -2.31 21.89
N SER A 402 7.97 -1.35 22.13
CA SER A 402 7.84 -0.37 23.22
C SER A 402 6.84 0.75 22.90
N LYS A 403 6.36 0.83 21.65
CA LYS A 403 5.41 1.81 21.15
C LYS A 403 4.10 1.15 20.68
N PRO A 404 3.33 0.48 21.56
CA PRO A 404 2.17 -0.34 21.17
C PRO A 404 1.00 0.43 20.54
N LEU A 405 0.96 1.75 20.64
CA LEU A 405 -0.03 2.58 19.93
C LEU A 405 0.34 2.78 18.45
N LEU A 406 1.60 2.56 18.07
CA LEU A 406 2.11 2.82 16.74
C LEU A 406 2.00 1.57 15.85
N ASP A 407 1.13 1.65 14.84
CA ASP A 407 0.96 0.61 13.83
C ASP A 407 2.10 0.60 12.82
N ALA A 408 2.66 1.76 12.44
CA ALA A 408 3.71 1.82 11.43
C ALA A 408 4.53 3.12 11.42
N TYR A 409 5.78 2.97 10.97
CA TYR A 409 6.45 4.04 10.23
C TYR A 409 5.98 3.99 8.78
N MET A 410 5.73 5.16 8.17
CA MET A 410 5.36 5.23 6.76
C MET A 410 5.96 6.47 6.11
N TRP A 411 6.34 6.40 4.84
CA TRP A 411 6.68 7.59 4.06
C TRP A 411 5.42 8.11 3.40
N ILE A 412 4.81 9.11 4.04
CA ILE A 412 3.50 9.63 3.62
C ILE A 412 3.73 10.76 2.62
N LYS A 413 4.45 11.84 3.00
CA LYS A 413 4.97 12.80 2.02
C LYS A 413 5.98 12.11 1.12
N THR A 414 5.86 12.31 -0.20
CA THR A 414 6.85 11.82 -1.17
C THR A 414 8.18 12.56 -0.97
N PRO A 415 9.25 11.88 -0.51
CA PRO A 415 10.50 12.55 -0.22
C PRO A 415 11.21 12.95 -1.52
N GLY A 416 11.33 14.26 -1.75
CA GLY A 416 11.90 14.83 -2.96
C GLY A 416 10.90 15.62 -3.79
N GLU A 417 9.59 15.47 -3.58
CA GLU A 417 8.61 16.43 -4.09
C GLU A 417 8.67 17.73 -3.27
N ALA A 418 8.64 18.87 -3.94
CA ALA A 418 8.60 20.19 -3.28
C ALA A 418 7.33 20.36 -2.43
N ASP A 419 7.46 21.08 -1.32
CA ASP A 419 6.32 21.54 -0.52
C ASP A 419 5.65 22.79 -1.12
N GLY A 420 6.42 23.58 -1.88
CA GLY A 420 6.00 24.85 -2.43
C GLY A 420 7.17 25.64 -3.01
N SER A 421 6.87 26.65 -3.84
CA SER A 421 7.87 27.55 -4.42
C SER A 421 7.92 28.88 -3.67
N SER A 422 9.07 29.55 -3.70
CA SER A 422 9.21 30.95 -3.29
C SER A 422 8.92 31.94 -4.42
N SER A 423 8.58 31.45 -5.61
CA SER A 423 8.33 32.26 -6.81
C SER A 423 7.16 31.73 -7.64
N GLY A 424 6.64 32.52 -8.57
CA GLY A 424 5.49 32.15 -9.41
C GLY A 424 4.13 32.41 -8.76
N SER A 425 3.05 32.01 -9.46
CA SER A 425 1.67 32.32 -9.05
C SER A 425 1.19 31.53 -7.82
N ARG A 426 1.90 30.47 -7.43
CA ARG A 426 1.63 29.64 -6.25
C ARG A 426 2.68 29.83 -5.14
N ALA A 427 3.45 30.91 -5.21
CA ALA A 427 4.49 31.20 -4.24
C ALA A 427 3.92 31.37 -2.83
N ASP A 428 4.62 30.85 -1.84
CA ASP A 428 4.33 31.08 -0.43
C ASP A 428 5.54 31.74 0.26
N PRO A 429 5.35 32.87 0.99
CA PRO A 429 6.42 33.54 1.69
C PRO A 429 7.19 32.65 2.67
N VAL A 430 6.58 31.60 3.22
CA VAL A 430 7.28 30.64 4.09
C VAL A 430 8.36 29.88 3.32
N CYS A 431 8.14 29.58 2.04
CA CYS A 431 9.14 28.95 1.17
C CYS A 431 10.32 29.87 0.82
N ALA A 432 10.20 31.18 1.04
CA ALA A 432 11.26 32.15 0.81
C ALA A 432 12.17 32.35 2.04
N ARG A 433 11.89 31.69 3.16
CA ARG A 433 12.66 31.84 4.41
C ARG A 433 14.08 31.25 4.27
N TYR A 434 15.00 31.76 5.08
CA TYR A 434 16.42 31.44 4.99
C TYR A 434 16.74 29.94 5.21
N ASP A 435 15.90 29.26 6.00
CA ASP A 435 15.96 27.86 6.34
C ASP A 435 15.12 26.96 5.40
N SER A 436 14.51 27.52 4.36
CA SER A 436 13.89 26.78 3.25
C SER A 436 14.88 26.65 2.08
N LEU A 437 14.99 25.46 1.48
CA LEU A 437 15.83 25.22 0.32
C LEU A 437 15.24 25.95 -0.90
N GLN A 438 16.01 26.88 -1.44
CA GLN A 438 15.59 27.76 -2.53
C GLN A 438 15.72 27.08 -3.89
N GLY A 439 15.04 27.62 -4.91
CA GLY A 439 14.97 27.01 -6.24
C GLY A 439 13.94 25.88 -6.34
N ALA A 440 13.07 25.76 -5.33
CA ALA A 440 12.01 24.77 -5.32
C ALA A 440 10.98 25.04 -6.44
N PRO A 441 10.57 23.99 -7.20
CA PRO A 441 9.44 24.09 -8.11
C PRO A 441 8.11 24.18 -7.35
N ASP A 442 7.00 24.25 -8.08
CA ASP A 442 5.66 24.22 -7.48
C ASP A 442 5.42 22.95 -6.67
N ALA A 443 4.58 23.05 -5.63
CA ALA A 443 4.24 21.96 -4.73
C ALA A 443 3.82 20.69 -5.49
N GLY A 444 4.39 19.55 -5.08
CA GLY A 444 4.18 18.24 -5.71
C GLY A 444 5.07 17.97 -6.93
N SER A 445 5.84 18.96 -7.41
CA SER A 445 6.83 18.73 -8.46
C SER A 445 8.14 18.21 -7.88
N TRP A 446 8.86 17.38 -8.64
CA TRP A 446 10.13 16.81 -8.21
C TRP A 446 11.23 17.87 -8.04
N PHE A 447 11.81 17.93 -6.84
CA PHE A 447 12.90 18.82 -6.46
C PHE A 447 14.19 18.01 -6.24
N HIS A 448 14.96 17.87 -7.32
CA HIS A 448 16.19 17.05 -7.34
C HIS A 448 17.18 17.39 -6.21
N ASP A 449 17.50 18.67 -6.01
CA ASP A 449 18.51 19.05 -5.02
C ASP A 449 18.05 18.76 -3.60
N TYR A 450 16.75 18.90 -3.33
CA TYR A 450 16.16 18.51 -2.06
C TYR A 450 16.22 17.00 -1.84
N PHE A 451 15.89 16.20 -2.87
CA PHE A 451 16.06 14.75 -2.82
C PHE A 451 17.51 14.34 -2.52
N VAL A 452 18.49 14.97 -3.18
CA VAL A 452 19.92 14.68 -2.93
C VAL A 452 20.30 14.98 -1.48
N MET A 453 19.85 16.13 -0.95
CA MET A 453 20.05 16.49 0.46
C MET A 453 19.43 15.45 1.41
N LEU A 454 18.20 15.02 1.13
CA LEU A 454 17.51 14.00 1.93
C LEU A 454 18.30 12.67 1.97
N VAL A 455 18.83 12.22 0.82
CA VAL A 455 19.64 10.99 0.71
C VAL A 455 20.97 11.12 1.44
N GLN A 456 21.62 12.27 1.36
CA GLN A 456 22.88 12.55 2.06
C GLN A 456 22.70 12.51 3.58
N ASN A 457 21.61 13.10 4.07
CA ASN A 457 21.30 13.22 5.49
C ASN A 457 20.47 12.05 6.04
N ALA A 458 20.31 10.98 5.26
CA ALA A 458 19.48 9.84 5.63
C ALA A 458 19.97 9.19 6.94
N ASN A 459 19.02 8.98 7.86
CA ASN A 459 19.25 8.30 9.13
C ASN A 459 18.04 7.43 9.49
N PRO A 460 18.17 6.09 9.47
CA PRO A 460 19.39 5.34 9.16
C PRO A 460 19.90 5.53 7.73
N ALA A 461 21.21 5.38 7.53
CA ALA A 461 21.84 5.51 6.20
C ALA A 461 21.40 4.40 5.22
N PHE A 462 21.52 4.66 3.91
CA PHE A 462 21.21 3.72 2.82
C PHE A 462 22.41 2.91 2.35
#